data_AF-A0A3S9VB12-F1
#
_entry.id   AF-A0A3S9VB12-F1
#
_cell.length_a   1.000
_cell.length_b   1.000
_cell.length_c   1.000
_cell.angle_alpha   90.00
_cell.angle_beta   90.00
_cell.angle_gamma   90.00
#
_symmetry.space_group_name_H-M   'P 1'
#
loop_
_entity.id
_entity.type
_entity.pdbx_description
1 polymer ?
#
loop_
_entity_poly.entity_id
_entity_poly.type
_entity_poly.pdbx_seq_one_letter_code
_entity_poly.pdbx_strand_id
1 'polypeptide(L)'
;MSRPLLIGVLLASLLAGPVLAQERPPEDRQRLLDLAYALGESHALRQACQGEGDQYWRSRMVRLTEVEQADQAFDAQMRERFNTGFASRRSEYPLCDEASRKAERAVAHKGQALAQKLSQAMREVHRAAASPDFMADEARAR
;
A
#
# COMPACT_ATOMS: atom_id res chain seq x y z
N MET A 1 44.97 -12.75 -51.01
CA MET A 1 44.18 -11.55 -50.69
C MET A 1 43.27 -11.87 -49.52
N SER A 2 43.26 -10.98 -48.53
CA SER A 2 42.28 -10.80 -47.45
C SER A 2 42.22 -11.79 -46.27
N ARG A 3 42.40 -11.14 -45.11
CA ARG A 3 42.55 -11.56 -43.72
C ARG A 3 41.18 -11.77 -43.01
N PRO A 4 41.17 -12.22 -41.74
CA PRO A 4 40.13 -13.00 -41.05
C PRO A 4 39.18 -12.12 -40.19
N LEU A 5 38.17 -12.71 -39.54
CA LEU A 5 37.73 -12.25 -38.20
C LEU A 5 36.87 -13.29 -37.43
N LEU A 6 37.34 -13.65 -36.23
CA LEU A 6 36.60 -14.20 -35.11
C LEU A 6 35.92 -13.04 -34.35
N ILE A 7 34.60 -13.06 -34.13
CA ILE A 7 33.90 -12.35 -33.03
C ILE A 7 32.63 -13.18 -32.77
N GLY A 8 32.48 -13.96 -31.70
CA GLY A 8 32.57 -13.54 -30.30
C GLY A 8 31.23 -12.98 -29.83
N VAL A 9 30.16 -13.79 -29.83
CA VAL A 9 28.84 -13.39 -29.30
C VAL A 9 28.94 -13.33 -27.78
N LEU A 10 29.14 -12.11 -27.26
CA LEU A 10 29.05 -11.80 -25.84
C LEU A 10 27.60 -11.91 -25.38
N LEU A 11 27.31 -12.98 -24.65
CA LEU A 11 26.08 -13.13 -23.87
C LEU A 11 26.19 -12.17 -22.67
N ALA A 12 25.61 -10.97 -22.81
CA ALA A 12 25.51 -10.02 -21.71
C ALA A 12 24.45 -10.52 -20.71
N SER A 13 24.90 -11.22 -19.69
CA SER A 13 24.09 -11.62 -18.54
C SER A 13 23.57 -10.37 -17.82
N LEU A 14 22.26 -10.10 -17.92
CA LEU A 14 21.59 -9.16 -17.04
C LEU A 14 21.61 -9.73 -15.62
N LEU A 15 22.50 -9.20 -14.77
CA LEU A 15 22.41 -9.35 -13.32
C LEU A 15 21.25 -8.47 -12.82
N ALA A 16 20.03 -8.98 -12.91
CA ALA A 16 18.91 -8.44 -12.15
C ALA A 16 19.14 -8.84 -10.68
N GLY A 17 19.75 -7.93 -9.90
CA GLY A 17 19.82 -8.10 -8.45
C GLY A 17 18.42 -8.15 -7.85
N PRO A 18 18.20 -8.90 -6.75
CA PRO A 18 16.91 -8.91 -6.08
C PRO A 18 16.58 -7.49 -5.62
N VAL A 19 15.48 -6.93 -6.12
CA VAL A 19 14.81 -5.81 -5.47
C VAL A 19 14.35 -6.35 -4.12
N LEU A 20 15.13 -6.10 -3.07
CA LEU A 20 14.63 -6.25 -1.71
C LEU A 20 13.48 -5.27 -1.60
N ALA A 21 12.25 -5.79 -1.45
CA ALA A 21 11.10 -4.98 -1.07
C ALA A 21 11.51 -4.23 0.20
N GLN A 22 11.71 -2.91 0.08
CA GLN A 22 12.14 -2.08 1.19
C GLN A 22 11.03 -2.09 2.23
N GLU A 23 11.18 -2.91 3.28
CA GLU A 23 10.18 -3.01 4.33
C GLU A 23 10.01 -1.64 4.98
N ARG A 24 8.77 -1.13 4.97
CA ARG A 24 8.45 0.11 5.66
C ARG A 24 8.80 0.02 7.15
N PRO A 25 9.13 1.16 7.80
CA PRO A 25 9.27 1.21 9.25
C PRO A 25 8.07 0.58 9.97
N PRO A 26 8.27 -0.05 11.15
CA PRO A 26 7.19 -0.73 11.88
C PRO A 26 5.96 0.15 12.11
N GLU A 27 6.14 1.45 12.40
CA GLU A 27 5.03 2.38 12.59
C GLU A 27 4.20 2.61 11.32
N ASP A 28 4.82 2.57 10.14
CA ASP A 28 4.12 2.72 8.87
C ASP A 28 3.41 1.44 8.47
N ARG A 29 4.01 0.27 8.76
CA ARG A 29 3.32 -1.02 8.62
C ARG A 29 2.06 -1.05 9.49
N GLN A 30 2.14 -0.60 10.73
CA GLN A 30 0.96 -0.49 11.58
C GLN A 30 -0.09 0.48 11.00
N ARG A 31 0.33 1.64 10.49
CA ARG A 31 -0.59 2.59 9.84
C ARG A 31 -1.29 2.00 8.61
N LEU A 32 -0.60 1.16 7.82
CA LEU A 32 -1.21 0.45 6.70
C LEU A 32 -2.26 -0.56 7.16
N LEU A 33 -1.99 -1.32 8.22
CA LEU A 33 -2.95 -2.24 8.82
C LEU A 33 -4.18 -1.51 9.38
N ASP A 34 -3.98 -0.33 9.98
CA ASP A 34 -5.06 0.52 10.47
C ASP A 34 -5.87 1.15 9.33
N LEU A 35 -5.21 1.53 8.24
CA LEU A 35 -5.87 2.04 7.04
C LEU A 35 -6.71 0.94 6.38
N ALA A 36 -6.17 -0.28 6.23
CA ALA A 36 -6.89 -1.42 5.71
C ALA A 36 -8.15 -1.74 6.53
N TYR A 37 -8.03 -1.69 7.86
CA TYR A 37 -9.18 -1.80 8.76
C TYR A 37 -10.23 -0.71 8.50
N ALA A 38 -9.81 0.55 8.41
CA ALA A 38 -10.72 1.67 8.14
C ALA A 38 -11.39 1.58 6.75
N LEU A 39 -10.71 1.03 5.74
CA LEU A 39 -11.32 0.74 4.43
C LEU A 39 -12.40 -0.34 4.54
N GLY A 40 -12.17 -1.37 5.36
CA GLY A 40 -13.16 -2.40 5.67
C GLY A 40 -14.39 -1.83 6.38
N GLU A 41 -14.18 -1.00 7.41
CA GLU A 41 -15.24 -0.27 8.11
C GLU A 41 -16.07 0.56 7.12
N SER A 42 -15.39 1.32 6.25
CA SER A 42 -16.04 2.17 5.23
C SER A 42 -16.84 1.34 4.24
N HIS A 43 -16.34 0.15 3.88
CA HIS A 43 -17.02 -0.75 2.97
C HIS A 43 -18.35 -1.25 3.54
N ALA A 44 -18.38 -1.70 4.79
CA ALA A 44 -19.60 -2.16 5.44
C ALA A 44 -20.65 -1.05 5.57
N LEU A 45 -20.22 0.13 6.02
CA LEU A 45 -21.12 1.27 6.21
C LEU A 45 -21.71 1.74 4.88
N ARG A 46 -20.90 1.76 3.82
CA ARG A 46 -21.37 2.09 2.48
C ARG A 46 -22.33 1.03 1.92
N GLN A 47 -22.04 -0.26 2.10
CA GLN A 47 -22.92 -1.34 1.65
C GLN A 47 -24.30 -1.27 2.33
N ALA A 48 -24.37 -0.90 3.60
CA ALA A 48 -25.65 -0.71 4.28
C ALA A 48 -26.56 0.29 3.54
N CYS A 49 -25.98 1.31 2.89
CA CYS A 49 -26.72 2.35 2.17
C CYS A 49 -26.82 2.13 0.65
N GLN A 50 -25.83 1.48 0.03
CA GLN A 50 -25.70 1.33 -1.43
C GLN A 50 -26.02 -0.08 -1.93
N GLY A 51 -26.21 -1.04 -1.02
CA GLY A 51 -26.42 -2.45 -1.30
C GLY A 51 -25.13 -3.28 -1.33
N GLU A 52 -25.28 -4.59 -1.18
CA GLU A 52 -24.15 -5.55 -1.10
C GLU A 52 -23.30 -5.63 -2.38
N GLY A 53 -23.83 -5.17 -3.51
CA GLY A 53 -23.11 -5.10 -4.78
C GLY A 53 -22.07 -3.98 -4.88
N ASP A 54 -22.06 -3.01 -3.96
CA ASP A 54 -21.09 -1.90 -4.00
C ASP A 54 -19.65 -2.43 -3.80
N GLN A 55 -18.74 -2.08 -4.69
CA GLN A 55 -17.33 -2.50 -4.65
C GLN A 55 -16.35 -1.33 -4.47
N TYR A 56 -16.85 -0.13 -4.14
CA TYR A 56 -16.07 1.11 -4.17
C TYR A 56 -14.85 1.07 -3.24
N TRP A 57 -15.03 0.52 -2.04
CA TRP A 57 -13.96 0.41 -1.05
C TRP A 57 -13.11 -0.85 -1.23
N ARG A 58 -13.70 -1.95 -1.73
CA ARG A 58 -12.94 -3.17 -2.04
C ARG A 58 -11.92 -2.92 -3.16
N SER A 59 -12.29 -2.18 -4.21
CA SER A 59 -11.35 -1.82 -5.28
C SER A 59 -10.20 -0.93 -4.79
N ARG A 60 -10.43 -0.07 -3.80
CA ARG A 60 -9.38 0.72 -3.14
C ARG A 60 -8.48 -0.13 -2.26
N MET A 61 -9.02 -1.14 -1.59
CA MET A 61 -8.21 -2.11 -0.85
C MET A 61 -7.29 -2.88 -1.80
N VAL A 62 -7.80 -3.34 -2.94
CA VAL A 62 -6.99 -3.98 -4.00
C VAL A 62 -5.89 -3.04 -4.49
N ARG A 63 -6.23 -1.79 -4.79
CA ARG A 63 -5.25 -0.77 -5.19
C ARG A 63 -4.19 -0.53 -4.10
N LEU A 64 -4.56 -0.56 -2.83
CA LEU A 64 -3.62 -0.40 -1.70
C LEU A 64 -2.58 -1.52 -1.71
N THR A 65 -3.02 -2.77 -1.83
CA THR A 65 -2.11 -3.94 -1.88
C THR A 65 -1.23 -3.94 -3.13
N GLU A 66 -1.79 -3.55 -4.29
CA GLU A 66 -1.06 -3.45 -5.55
C GLU A 66 0.03 -2.37 -5.53
N VAL A 67 -0.22 -1.23 -4.87
CA VAL A 67 0.76 -0.14 -4.76
C VAL A 67 1.83 -0.48 -3.73
N GLU A 68 1.43 -1.07 -2.60
CA GLU A 68 2.36 -1.38 -1.52
C GLU A 68 3.34 -2.50 -1.91
N GLN A 69 2.92 -3.47 -2.72
CA GLN A 69 3.77 -4.58 -3.20
C GLN A 69 4.56 -5.25 -2.06
N ALA A 70 3.94 -5.39 -0.89
CA ALA A 70 4.57 -6.03 0.25
C ALA A 70 4.75 -7.54 0.04
N ASP A 71 5.49 -8.16 0.94
CA ASP A 71 5.56 -9.62 1.02
C ASP A 71 4.16 -10.24 1.23
N GLN A 72 4.00 -11.51 0.83
CA GLN A 72 2.71 -12.19 0.88
C GLN A 72 2.11 -12.26 2.29
N ALA A 73 2.95 -12.35 3.34
CA ALA A 73 2.47 -12.46 4.71
C ALA A 73 1.87 -11.14 5.19
N PHE A 74 2.48 -10.00 4.83
CA PHE A 74 1.93 -8.69 5.16
C PHE A 74 0.70 -8.33 4.32
N ASP A 75 0.72 -8.71 3.05
CA ASP A 75 -0.43 -8.56 2.15
C ASP A 75 -1.66 -9.35 2.65
N ALA A 76 -1.45 -10.57 3.17
CA ALA A 76 -2.49 -11.33 3.85
C ALA A 76 -3.01 -10.63 5.12
N GLN A 77 -2.12 -10.05 5.94
CA GLN A 77 -2.52 -9.28 7.12
C GLN A 77 -3.36 -8.06 6.75
N MET A 78 -2.98 -7.32 5.71
CA MET A 78 -3.76 -6.17 5.23
C MET A 78 -5.18 -6.59 4.82
N ARG A 79 -5.33 -7.68 4.06
CA ARG A 79 -6.66 -8.24 3.73
C ARG A 79 -7.44 -8.67 4.95
N GLU A 80 -6.79 -9.32 5.91
CA GLU A 80 -7.44 -9.75 7.15
C GLU A 80 -7.97 -8.56 7.96
N ARG A 81 -7.19 -7.48 8.06
CA ARG A 81 -7.63 -6.25 8.73
C ARG A 81 -8.83 -5.62 8.03
N PHE A 82 -8.84 -5.60 6.70
CA PHE A 82 -10.01 -5.16 5.93
C PHE A 82 -11.25 -6.00 6.26
N ASN A 83 -11.13 -7.33 6.24
CA ASN A 83 -12.23 -8.24 6.57
C ASN A 83 -12.73 -8.04 8.01
N THR A 84 -11.81 -7.83 8.95
CA THR A 84 -12.14 -7.57 10.36
C THR A 84 -12.92 -6.26 10.51
N GLY A 85 -12.46 -5.17 9.88
CA GLY A 85 -13.15 -3.88 9.93
C GLY A 85 -14.54 -3.92 9.28
N PHE A 86 -14.66 -4.66 8.17
CA PHE A 86 -15.94 -4.92 7.52
C PHE A 86 -16.90 -5.68 8.43
N ALA A 87 -16.46 -6.80 9.01
CA ALA A 87 -17.28 -7.59 9.91
C ALA A 87 -17.74 -6.79 11.15
N SER A 88 -16.85 -5.98 11.71
CA SER A 88 -17.12 -5.11 12.86
C SER A 88 -18.28 -4.14 12.56
N ARG A 89 -18.18 -3.34 11.50
CA ARG A 89 -19.22 -2.34 11.20
C ARG A 89 -20.49 -2.95 10.62
N ARG A 90 -20.41 -4.07 9.90
CA ARG A 90 -21.60 -4.77 9.41
C ARG A 90 -22.44 -5.34 10.56
N SER A 91 -21.80 -5.82 11.62
CA SER A 91 -22.48 -6.28 12.84
C SER A 91 -23.14 -5.11 13.59
N GLU A 92 -22.44 -3.98 13.69
CA GLU A 92 -22.92 -2.80 14.42
C GLU A 92 -24.00 -2.00 13.67
N TYR A 93 -23.90 -1.92 12.34
CA TYR A 93 -24.78 -1.11 11.48
C TYR A 93 -25.35 -1.94 10.32
N PRO A 94 -26.35 -2.81 10.57
CA PRO A 94 -26.97 -3.64 9.54
C PRO A 94 -27.87 -2.85 8.57
N LEU A 95 -28.27 -1.63 8.92
CA LEU A 95 -29.21 -0.79 8.15
C LEU A 95 -28.64 0.61 7.92
N CYS A 96 -29.06 1.25 6.82
CA CYS A 96 -28.72 2.64 6.54
C CYS A 96 -29.65 3.61 7.26
N ASP A 97 -29.13 4.26 8.29
CA ASP A 97 -29.79 5.22 9.16
C ASP A 97 -28.87 6.42 9.49
N GLU A 98 -29.27 7.27 10.41
CA GLU A 98 -28.44 8.42 10.79
C GLU A 98 -27.15 8.01 11.52
N ALA A 99 -27.22 6.97 12.35
CA ALA A 99 -26.10 6.49 13.14
C ALA A 99 -24.99 5.91 12.25
N SER A 100 -25.34 5.06 11.30
CA SER A 100 -24.43 4.52 10.27
C SER A 100 -23.82 5.61 9.40
N ARG A 101 -24.59 6.62 8.96
CA ARG A 101 -24.05 7.77 8.23
C ARG A 101 -23.07 8.59 9.07
N LYS A 102 -23.31 8.72 10.37
CA LYS A 102 -22.38 9.39 11.30
C LYS A 102 -21.10 8.57 11.47
N ALA A 103 -21.22 7.25 11.62
CA ALA A 103 -20.09 6.33 11.68
C ALA A 103 -19.27 6.38 10.38
N GLU A 104 -19.91 6.45 9.21
CA GLU A 104 -19.23 6.55 7.91
C GLU A 104 -18.35 7.79 7.85
N ARG A 105 -18.88 8.96 8.25
CA ARG A 105 -18.08 10.20 8.33
C ARG A 105 -16.90 10.06 9.29
N ALA A 106 -17.11 9.48 10.47
CA ALA A 106 -16.05 9.28 11.45
C ALA A 106 -14.92 8.37 10.93
N VAL A 107 -15.28 7.25 10.30
CA VAL A 107 -14.33 6.32 9.67
C VAL A 107 -13.59 7.00 8.51
N ALA A 108 -14.30 7.79 7.68
CA ALA A 108 -13.68 8.53 6.59
C ALA A 108 -12.63 9.52 7.10
N HIS A 109 -12.92 10.27 8.16
CA HIS A 109 -11.95 11.17 8.79
C HIS A 109 -10.73 10.41 9.35
N LYS A 110 -10.94 9.27 10.01
CA LYS A 110 -9.86 8.41 10.50
C LYS A 110 -8.98 7.90 9.34
N GLY A 111 -9.60 7.37 8.29
CA GLY A 111 -8.91 6.87 7.10
C GLY A 111 -8.10 7.96 6.39
N GLN A 112 -8.67 9.16 6.26
CA GLN A 112 -7.97 10.32 5.70
C GLN A 112 -6.73 10.68 6.54
N ALA A 113 -6.85 10.73 7.86
CA ALA A 113 -5.72 11.04 8.73
C ALA A 113 -4.59 9.99 8.63
N LEU A 114 -4.93 8.70 8.52
CA LEU A 114 -3.97 7.62 8.32
C LEU A 114 -3.25 7.76 6.97
N ALA A 115 -4.01 7.97 5.89
CA ALA A 115 -3.45 8.17 4.55
C ALA A 115 -2.53 9.39 4.48
N GLN A 116 -2.88 10.49 5.16
CA GLN A 116 -2.05 11.68 5.23
C GLN A 116 -0.71 11.40 5.93
N LYS A 117 -0.71 10.66 7.04
CA LYS A 117 0.52 10.28 7.75
C LYS A 117 1.44 9.40 6.91
N LEU A 118 0.87 8.39 6.22
CA LEU A 118 1.63 7.54 5.30
C LEU A 118 2.24 8.35 4.15
N SER A 119 1.47 9.29 3.60
CA SER A 119 1.94 10.19 2.55
C SER A 119 3.07 11.12 3.02
N GLN A 120 3.01 11.59 4.27
CA GLN A 120 4.09 12.38 4.88
C GLN A 120 5.37 11.55 5.01
N ALA A 121 5.28 10.35 5.57
CA ALA A 121 6.41 9.45 5.72
C ALA A 121 7.10 9.14 4.37
N MET A 122 6.30 8.87 3.33
CA MET A 122 6.85 8.64 1.98
C MET A 122 7.62 9.86 1.43
N ARG A 123 7.13 11.07 1.67
CA ARG A 123 7.83 12.30 1.25
C ARG A 123 9.15 12.48 2.00
N GLU A 124 9.19 12.12 3.27
CA GLU A 124 10.41 12.19 4.07
C GLU A 124 11.47 11.21 3.57
N VAL A 125 11.09 9.96 3.26
CA VAL A 125 11.98 8.97 2.64
C VAL A 125 12.51 9.48 1.30
N HIS A 126 11.64 10.02 0.43
CA HIS A 126 12.07 10.55 -0.86
C HIS A 126 13.03 11.75 -0.70
N ARG A 127 12.76 12.65 0.25
CA ARG A 127 13.65 13.79 0.53
C ARG A 127 15.01 13.32 1.04
N ALA A 128 15.04 12.34 1.94
CA ALA A 128 16.29 11.78 2.45
C ALA A 128 17.12 11.20 1.30
N ALA A 129 16.50 10.41 0.43
CA ALA A 129 17.15 9.85 -0.76
C ALA A 129 17.68 10.92 -1.74
N ALA A 130 17.07 12.09 -1.83
CA ALA A 130 17.52 13.18 -2.69
C ALA A 130 18.60 14.08 -2.07
N SER A 131 19.07 13.78 -0.86
CA SER A 131 20.03 14.65 -0.15
C SER A 131 21.43 14.56 -0.77
N PRO A 132 22.16 15.69 -0.91
CA PRO A 132 23.49 15.71 -1.53
C PRO A 132 24.49 14.74 -0.88
N ASP A 133 24.42 14.60 0.44
CA ASP A 133 25.30 13.71 1.21
C ASP A 133 25.07 12.23 0.83
N PHE A 134 23.80 11.81 0.72
CA PHE A 134 23.44 10.45 0.27
C PHE A 134 23.88 10.18 -1.18
N MET A 135 23.72 11.16 -2.07
CA MET A 135 24.13 11.03 -3.48
C MET A 135 25.65 10.96 -3.63
N ALA A 136 26.40 11.70 -2.80
CA ALA A 136 27.86 11.66 -2.77
C ALA A 136 28.38 10.31 -2.24
N ASP A 137 27.75 9.74 -1.21
CA ASP A 137 28.10 8.42 -0.67
C ASP A 137 27.80 7.29 -1.68
N GLU A 138 26.64 7.32 -2.36
CA GLU A 138 26.34 6.36 -3.43
C GLU A 138 27.33 6.45 -4.59
N ALA A 139 27.72 7.66 -5.01
CA ALA A 139 28.70 7.86 -6.07
C ALA A 139 30.10 7.36 -5.69
N ARG A 140 30.43 7.36 -4.39
CA ARG A 140 31.71 6.85 -3.88
C ARG A 140 31.72 5.33 -3.69
N ALA A 141 30.55 4.71 -3.57
CA ALA A 141 30.38 3.26 -3.46
C ALA A 141 30.32 2.53 -4.82
N ARG A 142 30.26 3.27 -5.94
CA ARG A 142 30.28 2.76 -7.32
C ARG A 142 31.66 2.92 -7.94
#